data_AF-A0A3N6P1V6-F1
#
_entry.id   AF-A0A3N6P1V6-F1
#
_cell.length_a   1.000
_cell.length_b   1.000
_cell.length_c   1.000
_cell.angle_alpha   90.00
_cell.angle_beta   90.00
_cell.angle_gamma   90.00
#
_symmetry.space_group_name_H-M   'P 1'
#
loop_
_entity.id
_entity.type
_entity.pdbx_description
1 polymer ?
#
loop_
_entity_poly.entity_id
_entity_poly.type
_entity_poly.pdbx_seq_one_letter_code
_entity_poly.pdbx_strand_id
1 'polypeptide(L)'
;MKGRHDIIASEWDNLILLDACRFDMFQTASDIDGSISKTISKGSTTKEFLENTFSNAEYYDTVYVTSNPQYVNVGLNDVFHAVIDVWDWGISTNWKSKLCPSDDVSTWFV
;
A
#
# COMPACT_ATOMS: atom_id res chain seq x y z
N MET A 1 -7.50 22.96 0.82
CA MET A 1 -6.32 22.51 0.03
C MET A 1 -6.83 21.61 -1.09
N LYS A 2 -6.90 22.10 -2.33
CA LYS A 2 -7.36 21.32 -3.51
C LYS A 2 -6.13 20.72 -4.19
N GLY A 3 -6.00 19.39 -4.23
CA GLY A 3 -4.95 18.73 -5.03
C GLY A 3 -4.37 17.42 -4.48
N ARG A 4 -4.64 17.04 -3.23
CA ARG A 4 -4.24 15.73 -2.68
C ARG A 4 -5.39 14.74 -2.81
N HIS A 5 -5.12 13.55 -3.32
CA HIS A 5 -6.14 12.53 -3.48
C HIS A 5 -6.41 11.83 -2.15
N ASP A 6 -7.69 11.65 -1.86
CA ASP A 6 -8.15 10.99 -0.65
C ASP A 6 -8.47 9.53 -0.97
N ILE A 7 -7.52 8.65 -0.66
CA ILE A 7 -7.66 7.23 -0.94
C ILE A 7 -8.77 6.59 -0.10
N ILE A 8 -9.05 7.12 1.09
CA ILE A 8 -10.08 6.57 1.98
C ILE A 8 -11.48 6.90 1.50
N ALA A 9 -11.66 8.09 0.91
CA ALA A 9 -12.94 8.50 0.33
C ALA A 9 -13.16 7.94 -1.09
N SER A 10 -12.22 7.17 -1.61
CA SER A 10 -12.30 6.56 -2.95
C SER A 10 -12.78 5.12 -2.84
N GLU A 11 -13.57 4.68 -3.80
CA GLU A 11 -14.05 3.30 -3.87
C GLU A 11 -12.94 2.38 -4.44
N TRP A 12 -12.57 1.34 -3.70
CA TRP A 12 -11.64 0.30 -4.13
C TRP A 12 -11.88 -0.99 -3.35
N ASP A 13 -11.73 -2.15 -4.01
CA ASP A 13 -11.69 -3.45 -3.32
C ASP A 13 -10.29 -3.77 -2.81
N ASN A 14 -9.26 -3.40 -3.57
CA ASN A 14 -7.85 -3.60 -3.23
C ASN A 14 -7.03 -2.37 -3.63
N LEU A 15 -6.22 -1.85 -2.70
CA LEU A 15 -5.31 -0.74 -2.94
C LEU A 15 -3.86 -1.19 -2.73
N ILE A 16 -3.04 -1.07 -3.77
CA ILE A 16 -1.62 -1.40 -3.73
C ILE A 16 -0.81 -0.10 -3.72
N LEU A 17 0.01 0.09 -2.69
CA LEU A 17 0.93 1.21 -2.57
C LEU A 17 2.36 0.72 -2.84
N LEU A 18 2.97 1.25 -3.90
CA LEU A 18 4.35 0.96 -4.27
C LEU A 18 5.25 2.11 -3.81
N ASP A 19 6.05 1.88 -2.77
CA ASP A 19 7.03 2.86 -2.29
C ASP A 19 8.28 2.84 -3.20
N ALA A 20 8.91 4.00 -3.42
CA ALA A 20 9.99 4.21 -4.39
C ALA A 20 9.67 3.92 -5.88
N CYS A 21 8.41 3.60 -6.21
CA CYS A 21 7.98 3.39 -7.59
C CYS A 21 7.73 4.72 -8.30
N ARG A 22 8.65 5.07 -9.21
CA ARG A 22 8.49 6.25 -10.06
C ARG A 22 7.41 6.02 -11.11
N PHE A 23 6.50 6.99 -11.24
CA PHE A 23 5.41 6.92 -12.20
C PHE A 23 5.87 6.69 -13.66
N ASP A 24 6.95 7.33 -14.08
CA ASP A 24 7.49 7.19 -15.45
C ASP A 24 8.08 5.81 -15.71
N MET A 25 8.71 5.20 -14.69
CA MET A 25 9.21 3.83 -14.78
C MET A 25 8.06 2.83 -14.79
N PHE A 26 7.07 3.01 -13.91
CA PHE A 26 5.88 2.15 -13.87
C PHE A 26 5.13 2.16 -15.20
N GLN A 27 4.91 3.35 -15.80
CA GLN A 27 4.23 3.46 -17.09
C GLN A 27 4.95 2.72 -18.22
N THR A 28 6.28 2.62 -18.16
CA THR A 28 7.09 1.96 -19.20
C THR A 28 7.18 0.46 -18.99
N ALA A 29 7.19 0.00 -17.74
CA ALA A 29 7.45 -1.39 -17.38
C ALA A 29 6.19 -2.21 -17.03
N SER A 30 5.06 -1.55 -16.77
CA SER A 30 3.81 -2.21 -16.37
C SER A 30 3.08 -2.80 -17.58
N ASP A 31 2.82 -4.10 -17.52
CA ASP A 31 1.93 -4.82 -18.45
C ASP A 31 0.50 -4.99 -17.88
N ILE A 32 0.16 -4.29 -16.79
CA ILE A 32 -1.17 -4.35 -16.16
C ILE A 32 -2.19 -3.62 -17.03
N ASP A 33 -3.25 -4.31 -17.42
CA ASP A 33 -4.37 -3.73 -18.15
C ASP A 33 -5.11 -2.68 -17.30
N GLY A 34 -5.38 -1.50 -17.89
CA GLY A 34 -6.19 -0.46 -17.26
C GLY A 34 -5.77 0.98 -17.62
N SER A 35 -6.43 1.94 -16.96
CA SER A 35 -6.08 3.36 -17.09
C SER A 35 -5.08 3.77 -16.02
N ILE A 36 -3.92 4.25 -16.44
CA ILE A 36 -2.90 4.82 -15.54
C ILE A 36 -3.18 6.30 -15.35
N SER A 37 -3.22 6.76 -14.09
CA SER A 37 -3.34 8.18 -13.75
C SER A 37 -2.34 8.56 -12.67
N LYS A 38 -1.90 9.82 -12.67
CA LYS A 38 -0.98 10.37 -11.67
C LYS A 38 -1.76 11.22 -10.67
N THR A 39 -1.49 11.00 -9.39
CA THR A 39 -2.03 11.84 -8.32
C THR A 39 -0.98 12.21 -7.28
N ILE A 40 -1.30 13.18 -6.43
CA ILE A 40 -0.45 13.59 -5.31
C ILE A 40 -1.02 12.98 -4.04
N SER A 41 -0.18 12.18 -3.36
CA SER A 41 -0.49 11.58 -2.06
C SER A 41 -0.60 12.63 -0.95
N LYS A 42 -1.15 12.23 0.20
CA LYS A 42 -1.24 13.10 1.38
C LYS A 42 0.09 13.29 2.13
N GLY A 43 1.18 12.66 1.69
CA GLY A 43 2.52 12.84 2.27
C GLY A 43 3.62 12.28 1.36
N SER A 44 4.83 12.83 1.51
CA SER A 44 5.99 12.46 0.68
C SER A 44 6.85 11.35 1.31
N THR A 45 6.63 11.06 2.59
CA THR A 45 7.29 9.97 3.33
C THR A 45 6.24 9.01 3.87
N THR A 46 6.60 7.75 4.13
CA THR A 46 5.69 6.76 4.71
C THR A 46 5.01 7.30 5.98
N LYS A 47 5.79 7.91 6.88
CA LYS A 47 5.27 8.48 8.12
C LYS A 47 4.22 9.56 7.87
N GLU A 48 4.57 10.58 7.07
CA GLU A 48 3.67 11.71 6.77
C GLU A 48 2.40 11.23 6.04
N PHE A 49 2.56 10.27 5.12
CA PHE A 49 1.44 9.68 4.40
C PHE A 49 0.47 8.98 5.36
N LEU A 50 1.00 8.16 6.27
CA LEU A 50 0.19 7.43 7.24
C LEU A 50 -0.54 8.39 8.19
N GLU A 51 0.16 9.40 8.72
CA GLU A 51 -0.43 10.40 9.63
C GLU A 51 -1.58 11.17 8.95
N ASN A 52 -1.34 11.68 7.74
CA ASN A 52 -2.32 12.51 7.05
C ASN A 52 -3.50 11.72 6.48
N THR A 53 -3.36 10.40 6.34
CA THR A 53 -4.38 9.54 5.71
C THR A 53 -5.23 8.83 6.75
N PHE A 54 -4.62 8.29 7.81
CA PHE A 54 -5.28 7.36 8.71
C PHE A 54 -5.45 7.86 10.15
N SER A 55 -4.82 8.96 10.58
CA SER A 55 -4.86 9.37 12.00
C SER A 55 -6.19 9.98 12.47
N ASN A 56 -7.18 10.16 11.60
CA ASN A 56 -8.42 10.87 11.94
C ASN A 56 -9.65 9.96 12.09
N ALA A 57 -9.52 8.64 11.93
CA ALA A 57 -10.63 7.70 12.06
C ALA A 57 -10.15 6.25 12.29
N GLU A 58 -11.11 5.36 12.57
CA GLU A 58 -10.94 3.91 12.61
C GLU A 58 -11.47 3.30 11.29
N TYR A 59 -10.77 2.29 10.79
CA TYR A 59 -10.98 1.61 9.49
C TYR A 59 -11.07 0.09 9.69
N TYR A 60 -12.04 -0.36 10.50
CA TYR A 60 -12.26 -1.78 10.82
C TYR A 60 -12.87 -2.61 9.69
N ASP A 61 -13.13 -2.01 8.54
CA ASP A 61 -13.45 -2.67 7.28
C ASP A 61 -12.21 -2.96 6.43
N THR A 62 -11.04 -2.44 6.82
CA THR A 62 -9.82 -2.47 6.02
C THR A 62 -8.77 -3.34 6.70
N VAL A 63 -8.13 -4.23 5.92
CA VAL A 63 -6.93 -4.97 6.34
C VAL A 63 -5.70 -4.25 5.80
N TYR A 64 -4.77 -3.87 6.68
CA TYR A 64 -3.54 -3.18 6.29
C TYR A 64 -2.39 -4.18 6.20
N VAL A 65 -1.83 -4.36 5.01
CA VAL A 65 -0.70 -5.26 4.77
C VAL A 65 0.55 -4.41 4.50
N THR A 66 1.63 -4.63 5.26
CA THR A 66 2.82 -3.77 5.18
C THR A 66 4.13 -4.54 5.28
N SER A 67 5.11 -4.12 4.49
CA SER A 67 6.51 -4.57 4.55
C SER A 67 7.39 -3.69 5.44
N ASN A 68 6.79 -2.73 6.15
CA ASN A 68 7.49 -1.78 7.01
C ASN A 68 6.66 -1.47 8.29
N PRO A 69 7.26 -1.56 9.49
CA PRO A 69 6.57 -1.28 10.75
C PRO A 69 6.33 0.21 11.06
N GLN A 70 6.46 1.15 10.10
CA GLN A 70 6.28 2.59 10.37
C GLN A 70 4.91 2.96 10.98
N TYR A 71 3.87 2.16 10.77
CA TYR A 71 2.54 2.39 11.37
C TYR A 71 2.56 2.36 12.91
N VAL A 72 3.51 1.64 13.52
CA VAL A 72 3.72 1.61 14.98
C VAL A 72 4.15 2.99 15.48
N ASN A 73 5.05 3.66 14.74
CA ASN A 73 5.59 4.97 15.12
C ASN A 73 4.57 6.11 15.05
N VAL A 74 3.47 5.90 14.33
CA VAL A 74 2.38 6.86 14.17
C VAL A 74 1.11 6.44 14.91
N GLY A 75 1.19 5.37 15.73
CA GLY A 75 0.11 4.97 16.62
C GLY A 75 -1.10 4.30 15.95
N LEU A 76 -0.91 3.63 14.81
CA LEU A 76 -2.01 3.03 14.05
C LEU A 76 -2.28 1.55 14.38
N ASN A 77 -1.90 1.08 15.59
CA ASN A 77 -2.00 -0.35 15.95
C ASN A 77 -3.45 -0.87 16.02
N ASP A 78 -4.39 -0.03 16.46
CA ASP A 78 -5.82 -0.39 16.63
C ASP A 78 -6.74 0.36 15.65
N VAL A 79 -6.19 0.79 14.52
CA VAL A 79 -6.93 1.59 13.52
C VAL A 79 -7.57 0.71 12.45
N PHE A 80 -6.97 -0.43 12.12
CA PHE A 80 -7.44 -1.32 11.05
C PHE A 80 -8.13 -2.55 11.61
N HIS A 81 -8.90 -3.26 10.76
CA HIS A 81 -9.45 -4.58 11.12
C HIS A 81 -8.34 -5.54 11.56
N ALA A 82 -7.25 -5.54 10.79
CA ALA A 82 -6.05 -6.31 11.04
C ALA A 82 -4.86 -5.63 10.38
N VAL A 83 -3.68 -5.81 10.98
CA VAL A 83 -2.40 -5.44 10.38
C VAL A 83 -1.59 -6.71 10.11
N ILE A 84 -1.11 -6.89 8.88
CA ILE A 84 -0.29 -8.02 8.47
C ILE A 84 1.12 -7.53 8.16
N ASP A 85 2.06 -7.87 9.05
CA ASP A 85 3.46 -7.53 8.94
C ASP A 85 4.22 -8.54 8.06
N VAL A 86 4.21 -8.33 6.74
CA VAL A 86 4.86 -9.25 5.80
C VAL A 86 6.39 -9.22 5.90
N TRP A 87 6.98 -8.24 6.57
CA TRP A 87 8.41 -8.21 6.84
C TRP A 87 8.87 -9.25 7.87
N ASP A 88 7.97 -9.74 8.74
CA ASP A 88 8.29 -10.72 9.78
C ASP A 88 8.46 -12.15 9.21
N TRP A 89 7.77 -12.48 8.11
CA TRP A 89 7.78 -13.83 7.52
C TRP A 89 7.99 -13.88 6.00
N GLY A 90 7.69 -12.80 5.27
CA GLY A 90 7.67 -12.76 3.81
C GLY A 90 9.02 -12.47 3.16
N ILE A 91 9.97 -11.89 3.90
CA ILE A 91 11.31 -11.54 3.39
C ILE A 91 12.28 -12.76 3.45
N SER A 92 11.93 -13.85 4.15
CA SER A 92 12.73 -15.08 4.17
C SER A 92 12.27 -16.13 3.14
N THR A 93 13.02 -16.18 2.04
CA THR A 93 13.45 -17.39 1.29
C THR A 93 12.47 -18.35 0.57
N ASN A 94 11.16 -18.07 0.37
CA ASN A 94 10.37 -18.75 -0.70
C ASN A 94 9.00 -18.11 -1.02
N TRP A 95 8.97 -16.82 -1.34
CA TRP A 95 7.76 -16.03 -1.61
C TRP A 95 6.73 -16.64 -2.59
N LYS A 96 7.12 -17.57 -3.47
CA LYS A 96 6.23 -18.26 -4.42
C LYS A 96 5.18 -19.19 -3.78
N SER A 97 5.30 -19.57 -2.51
CA SER A 97 4.54 -20.73 -1.99
C SER A 97 3.35 -20.44 -1.08
N LYS A 98 3.15 -19.20 -0.59
CA LYS A 98 2.24 -19.00 0.55
C LYS A 98 1.30 -17.79 0.56
N LEU A 99 1.39 -16.84 -0.36
CA LEU A 99 0.50 -15.66 -0.33
C LEU A 99 -0.60 -15.64 -1.41
N CYS A 100 -0.52 -16.51 -2.44
CA CYS A 100 -1.55 -16.58 -3.47
C CYS A 100 -1.57 -18.00 -4.09
N PRO A 101 -2.66 -18.78 -4.01
CA PRO A 101 -2.74 -20.08 -4.68
C PRO A 101 -3.11 -20.00 -6.17
N SER A 102 -3.07 -18.82 -6.81
CA SER A 102 -3.27 -18.69 -8.25
C SER A 102 -2.01 -18.19 -8.94
N ASP A 103 -1.55 -18.97 -9.92
CA ASP A 103 -0.31 -18.88 -10.68
C ASP A 103 -0.11 -17.62 -11.57
N ASP A 104 -0.68 -16.47 -11.21
CA ASP A 104 -0.80 -15.34 -12.15
C ASP A 104 -0.36 -13.98 -11.60
N VAL A 105 0.68 -13.95 -10.76
CA VAL A 105 1.33 -12.69 -10.37
C VAL A 105 2.85 -12.79 -10.47
N SER A 106 3.37 -12.23 -11.57
CA SER A 106 4.77 -11.85 -11.73
C SER A 106 5.05 -10.62 -10.86
N THR A 107 5.63 -10.83 -9.67
CA THR A 107 6.02 -9.72 -8.79
C THR A 107 7.30 -9.07 -9.33
N TRP A 108 7.17 -7.82 -9.79
CA TRP A 108 8.29 -6.93 -10.07
C TRP A 108 8.53 -6.04 -8.85
N PHE A 109 9.78 -6.03 -8.37
CA PHE A 109 10.26 -4.99 -7.46
C PHE A 109 10.45 -3.70 -8.25
N VAL A 110 9.59 -2.71 -8.02
CA VAL A 110 9.96 -1.28 -7.97
C VAL A 110 9.10 -0.58 -6.93
#